data_AF-A0A920EQA0-F1
#
_entry.id   AF-A0A920EQA0-F1
#
_cell.length_a   1.000
_cell.length_b   1.000
_cell.length_c   1.000
_cell.angle_alpha   90.00
_cell.angle_beta   90.00
_cell.angle_gamma   90.00
#
_symmetry.space_group_name_H-M   'P 1'
#
loop_
_entity.id
_entity.type
_entity.pdbx_description
1 polymer ?
#
loop_
_entity_poly.entity_id
_entity_poly.type
_entity_poly.pdbx_seq_one_letter_code
_entity_poly.pdbx_strand_id
1 'polypeptide(L)'
;MLVEGNKRVKISEFSKNDEFFEAYAEELSEDEGDTETIKALQKTIAAEFEKYAKIKKNIPEEALASVANAEDPRQLVDLIAGHLGIEVEEKQKLLENLIISERLEQAYSHMQSEVSVLQVEKKIKTRVKSQMERTQREYYLNEQMKAIQKELGDGEDGQNEIAELEAKVKSIKLSKEAKEKAEAEIKKLKSMSPMSAEATVVRNYLDWLLCLPGELNQG
;
A
#
# COMPACT_ATOMS: atom_id res chain seq x y z
N MET A 1 26.11 11.67 -28.23
CA MET A 1 26.46 10.72 -29.30
C MET A 1 25.35 9.67 -29.33
N LEU A 2 24.73 9.43 -30.48
CA LEU A 2 23.77 8.34 -30.66
C LEU A 2 24.56 7.14 -31.18
N VAL A 3 24.36 5.96 -30.59
CA VAL A 3 25.04 4.72 -30.99
C VAL A 3 24.01 3.63 -31.21
N GLU A 4 24.22 2.83 -32.24
CA GLU A 4 23.37 1.71 -32.62
C GLU A 4 24.23 0.45 -32.71
N GLY A 5 23.78 -0.62 -32.04
CA GLY A 5 24.47 -1.91 -32.09
C GLY A 5 24.25 -2.58 -33.43
N ASN A 6 25.33 -3.02 -34.09
CA ASN A 6 25.24 -3.65 -35.40
C ASN A 6 25.34 -5.18 -35.30
N LYS A 7 26.43 -5.68 -34.71
CA LYS A 7 26.69 -7.13 -34.58
C LYS A 7 27.32 -7.48 -33.26
N ARG A 8 27.12 -8.75 -32.86
CA ARG A 8 27.83 -9.35 -31.74
C ARG A 8 29.23 -9.75 -32.18
N VAL A 9 30.20 -9.39 -31.36
CA VAL A 9 31.61 -9.70 -31.61
C VAL A 9 32.24 -10.27 -30.35
N LYS A 10 33.21 -11.15 -30.53
CA LYS A 10 34.09 -11.62 -29.46
C LYS A 10 35.39 -10.83 -29.53
N ILE A 11 35.75 -10.19 -28.42
CA ILE A 11 37.06 -9.56 -28.29
C ILE A 11 38.12 -10.67 -28.19
N SER A 12 39.08 -10.68 -29.10
CA SER A 12 40.18 -11.65 -29.11
C SER A 12 41.39 -11.14 -28.34
N GLU A 13 41.79 -9.89 -28.57
CA GLU A 13 42.95 -9.28 -27.92
C GLU A 13 42.78 -7.76 -27.82
N PHE A 14 43.27 -7.15 -26.73
CA PHE A 14 43.40 -5.71 -26.60
C PHE A 14 44.76 -5.24 -27.10
N SER A 15 44.78 -4.29 -28.02
CA SER A 15 45.99 -3.61 -28.47
C SER A 15 46.43 -2.59 -27.42
N LYS A 16 47.74 -2.39 -27.28
CA LYS A 16 48.28 -1.35 -26.40
C LYS A 16 48.20 0.01 -27.08
N ASN A 17 47.35 0.88 -26.53
CA ASN A 17 47.23 2.28 -26.88
C ASN A 17 46.99 3.08 -25.59
N ASP A 18 47.75 4.16 -25.38
CA ASP A 18 47.71 4.97 -24.15
C ASP A 18 46.57 6.00 -24.16
N GLU A 19 45.99 6.32 -25.32
CA GLU A 19 44.91 7.32 -25.45
C GLU A 19 43.50 6.72 -25.32
N PHE A 20 43.31 5.49 -25.81
CA PHE A 20 42.01 4.80 -25.79
C PHE A 20 42.18 3.28 -25.85
N PHE A 21 41.13 2.55 -25.46
CA PHE A 21 41.10 1.10 -25.62
C PHE A 21 40.89 0.74 -27.09
N GLU A 22 41.80 -0.06 -27.63
CA GLU A 22 41.72 -0.63 -28.96
C GLU A 22 41.75 -2.16 -28.84
N ALA A 23 40.95 -2.86 -29.64
CA ALA A 23 40.85 -4.31 -29.56
C ALA A 23 40.59 -4.95 -30.93
N TYR A 24 41.10 -6.16 -31.10
CA TYR A 24 40.72 -7.05 -32.19
C TYR A 24 39.44 -7.78 -31.81
N ALA A 25 38.50 -7.82 -32.74
CA ALA A 25 37.20 -8.43 -32.52
C ALA A 25 36.81 -9.31 -33.70
N GLU A 26 36.24 -10.47 -33.40
CA GLU A 26 35.74 -11.43 -34.39
C GLU A 26 34.22 -11.41 -34.38
N GLU A 27 33.61 -11.30 -35.56
CA GLU A 27 32.16 -11.38 -35.70
C GLU A 27 31.65 -12.77 -35.31
N LEU A 28 30.61 -12.82 -34.49
CA LEU A 28 29.97 -14.06 -34.07
C LEU A 28 28.78 -14.39 -34.96
N SER A 29 28.70 -15.63 -35.42
CA SER A 29 27.52 -16.16 -36.09
C SER A 29 26.47 -16.60 -35.07
N GLU A 30 25.23 -16.18 -35.27
CA GLU A 30 24.08 -16.59 -34.46
C GLU A 30 23.35 -17.77 -35.10
N ASP A 31 22.85 -18.69 -34.28
CA ASP A 31 21.99 -19.80 -34.69
C ASP A 31 20.54 -19.49 -34.33
N GLU A 32 19.59 -19.85 -35.20
CA GLU A 32 18.17 -19.67 -34.92
C GLU A 32 17.70 -20.59 -33.78
N GLY A 33 18.25 -21.80 -33.67
CA GLY A 33 17.75 -22.82 -32.75
C GLY A 33 16.35 -23.29 -33.14
N ASP A 34 15.43 -23.36 -32.19
CA ASP A 34 14.06 -23.81 -32.45
C ASP A 34 13.16 -22.70 -33.01
N THR A 35 12.95 -22.76 -34.32
CA THR A 35 12.09 -21.82 -35.06
C THR A 35 10.61 -21.85 -34.67
N GLU A 36 10.09 -22.97 -34.14
CA GLU A 36 8.69 -23.04 -33.66
C GLU A 36 8.56 -22.24 -32.36
N THR A 37 9.50 -22.44 -31.45
CA THR A 37 9.61 -21.70 -30.20
C THR A 37 9.78 -20.20 -30.45
N ILE A 38 10.62 -19.79 -31.41
CA ILE A 38 10.76 -18.38 -31.82
C ILE A 38 9.40 -17.77 -32.17
N LYS A 39 8.65 -18.40 -33.09
CA LYS A 39 7.34 -17.88 -33.54
C LYS A 39 6.32 -17.79 -32.42
N ALA A 40 6.32 -18.76 -31.51
CA ALA A 40 5.43 -18.77 -30.35
C ALA A 40 5.80 -17.65 -29.34
N LEU A 41 7.10 -17.46 -29.10
CA LEU A 41 7.60 -16.47 -28.15
C LEU A 41 7.45 -15.04 -28.66
N GLN A 42 7.66 -14.75 -29.94
CA GLN A 42 7.54 -13.38 -30.47
C GLN A 42 6.20 -12.72 -30.12
N LYS A 43 5.09 -13.43 -30.37
CA LYS A 43 3.73 -12.92 -30.04
C LYS A 43 3.52 -12.80 -28.53
N THR A 44 3.98 -13.80 -27.78
CA THR A 44 3.83 -13.85 -26.32
C THR A 44 4.60 -12.72 -25.65
N ILE A 45 5.83 -12.51 -26.08
CA ILE A 45 6.74 -11.50 -25.56
C ILE A 45 6.21 -10.10 -25.86
N ALA A 46 5.76 -9.82 -27.08
CA ALA A 46 5.19 -8.51 -27.43
C ALA A 46 3.97 -8.15 -26.55
N ALA A 47 3.05 -9.11 -26.36
CA ALA A 47 1.88 -8.92 -25.51
C ALA A 47 2.25 -8.74 -24.02
N GLU A 48 3.25 -9.46 -23.53
CA GLU A 48 3.70 -9.34 -22.14
C GLU A 48 4.48 -8.03 -21.91
N PHE A 49 5.25 -7.57 -22.89
CA PHE A 49 5.94 -6.28 -22.85
C PHE A 49 4.96 -5.11 -22.78
N GLU A 50 3.81 -5.19 -23.47
CA GLU A 50 2.76 -4.19 -23.35
C GLU A 50 2.22 -4.08 -21.91
N LYS A 51 2.01 -5.22 -21.24
CA LYS A 51 1.60 -5.24 -19.82
C LYS A 51 2.69 -4.66 -18.93
N TYR A 52 3.94 -5.04 -19.16
CA TYR A 52 5.10 -4.54 -18.44
C TYR A 52 5.20 -3.01 -18.52
N ALA A 53 5.09 -2.44 -19.71
CA ALA A 53 5.14 -0.99 -19.92
C ALA A 53 4.02 -0.23 -19.20
N LYS A 54 2.79 -0.78 -19.20
CA LYS A 54 1.64 -0.21 -18.47
C LYS A 54 1.87 -0.15 -16.96
N ILE A 55 2.64 -1.07 -16.40
CA ILE A 55 2.96 -1.10 -14.96
C ILE A 55 4.12 -0.16 -14.64
N LYS A 56 5.21 -0.20 -15.43
CA LYS A 56 6.43 0.59 -15.20
C LYS A 56 6.23 2.09 -15.46
N LYS A 57 5.32 2.47 -16.37
CA LYS A 57 4.96 3.86 -16.70
C LYS A 57 6.13 4.79 -17.10
N ASN A 58 7.26 4.22 -17.51
CA ASN A 58 8.46 4.96 -17.93
C ASN A 58 9.01 4.46 -19.28
N ILE A 59 8.15 3.81 -20.07
CA ILE A 59 8.52 3.32 -21.40
C ILE A 59 7.81 4.22 -22.42
N PRO A 60 8.55 4.86 -23.35
CA PRO A 60 7.97 5.66 -24.42
C PRO A 60 7.01 4.84 -25.30
N GLU A 61 5.95 5.48 -25.80
CA GLU A 61 5.01 4.82 -26.74
C GLU A 61 5.71 4.37 -28.03
N GLU A 62 6.75 5.08 -28.46
CA GLU A 62 7.58 4.70 -29.60
C GLU A 62 8.25 3.33 -29.39
N ALA A 63 8.81 3.08 -28.20
CA ALA A 63 9.42 1.80 -27.87
C ALA A 63 8.39 0.65 -27.85
N LEU A 64 7.16 0.93 -27.40
CA LEU A 64 6.06 -0.04 -27.46
C LEU A 64 5.70 -0.40 -28.91
N ALA A 65 5.62 0.60 -29.78
CA ALA A 65 5.35 0.40 -31.20
C ALA A 65 6.51 -0.37 -31.88
N SER A 66 7.77 -0.07 -31.55
CA SER A 66 8.93 -0.79 -32.08
C SER A 66 8.92 -2.26 -31.70
N VAL A 67 8.63 -2.58 -30.43
CA VAL A 67 8.54 -3.97 -29.96
C VAL A 67 7.36 -4.71 -30.59
N ALA A 68 6.20 -4.06 -30.73
CA ALA A 68 5.01 -4.66 -31.32
C ALA A 68 5.16 -4.98 -32.81
N ASN A 69 5.96 -4.19 -33.54
CA ASN A 69 6.19 -4.33 -34.98
C ASN A 69 7.51 -5.07 -35.31
N ALA A 70 8.26 -5.54 -34.31
CA ALA A 70 9.52 -6.23 -34.54
C ALA A 70 9.29 -7.61 -35.18
N GLU A 71 9.64 -7.73 -36.46
CA GLU A 71 9.57 -9.01 -37.20
C GLU A 71 10.80 -9.88 -36.95
N ASP A 72 11.97 -9.26 -36.77
CA ASP A 72 13.22 -9.97 -36.48
C ASP A 72 13.29 -10.35 -34.98
N PRO A 73 13.36 -11.66 -34.64
CA PRO A 73 13.50 -12.10 -33.26
C PRO A 73 14.76 -11.57 -32.57
N ARG A 74 15.84 -11.29 -33.31
CA ARG A 74 17.09 -10.75 -32.76
C ARG A 74 16.85 -9.33 -32.24
N GLN A 75 16.25 -8.49 -33.09
CA GLN A 75 15.89 -7.12 -32.75
C GLN A 75 14.88 -7.07 -31.60
N LEU A 76 13.91 -7.99 -31.58
CA LEU A 76 12.92 -8.07 -30.50
C LEU A 76 13.58 -8.25 -29.13
N VAL A 77 14.54 -9.17 -29.02
CA VAL A 77 15.28 -9.37 -27.76
C VAL A 77 16.06 -8.12 -27.37
N ASP A 78 16.77 -7.52 -28.34
CA ASP A 78 17.65 -6.39 -28.09
C ASP A 78 16.85 -5.14 -27.63
N LEU A 79 15.70 -4.89 -28.27
CA LEU A 79 14.78 -3.82 -27.88
C LEU A 79 14.26 -4.01 -26.45
N ILE A 80 13.84 -5.23 -26.11
CA ILE A 80 13.25 -5.52 -24.80
C ILE A 80 14.32 -5.47 -23.71
N ALA A 81 15.50 -6.07 -23.94
CA ALA A 81 16.61 -6.06 -23.00
C ALA A 81 17.09 -4.63 -22.64
N GLY A 82 16.96 -3.69 -23.59
CA GLY A 82 17.20 -2.27 -23.35
C GLY A 82 16.27 -1.64 -22.30
N HIS A 83 15.04 -2.13 -22.20
CA HIS A 83 14.02 -1.61 -21.28
C HIS A 83 13.83 -2.44 -20.00
N LEU A 84 14.30 -3.69 -19.97
CA LEU A 84 14.31 -4.52 -18.78
C LEU A 84 15.27 -3.94 -17.72
N GLY A 85 14.82 -3.96 -16.47
CA GLY A 85 15.57 -3.51 -15.28
C GLY A 85 16.43 -4.60 -14.65
N ILE A 86 16.87 -5.58 -15.44
CA ILE A 86 17.77 -6.65 -14.97
C ILE A 86 19.21 -6.16 -14.78
N GLU A 87 19.96 -6.87 -13.94
CA GLU A 87 21.37 -6.58 -13.65
C GLU A 87 22.26 -6.71 -14.88
N VAL A 88 23.38 -5.98 -14.88
CA VAL A 88 24.33 -5.96 -16.00
C VAL A 88 24.87 -7.35 -16.33
N GLU A 89 25.08 -8.18 -15.30
CA GLU A 89 25.53 -9.58 -15.48
C GLU A 89 24.53 -10.41 -16.28
N GLU A 90 23.23 -10.25 -16.03
CA GLU A 90 22.17 -10.95 -16.78
C GLU A 90 22.05 -10.40 -18.21
N LYS A 91 22.23 -9.08 -18.41
CA LYS A 91 22.31 -8.49 -19.75
C LYS A 91 23.48 -9.05 -20.56
N GLN A 92 24.63 -9.25 -19.89
CA GLN A 92 25.80 -9.85 -20.52
C GLN A 92 25.55 -11.31 -20.91
N LYS A 93 24.90 -12.11 -20.04
CA LYS A 93 24.50 -13.50 -20.36
C LYS A 93 23.57 -13.55 -21.58
N LEU A 94 22.59 -12.64 -21.66
CA LEU A 94 21.72 -12.52 -22.84
C LEU A 94 22.50 -12.16 -24.12
N LEU A 95 23.49 -11.27 -24.01
CA LEU A 95 24.34 -10.86 -25.14
C LEU A 95 25.21 -12.02 -25.64
N GLU A 96 25.73 -12.84 -24.73
CA GLU A 96 26.62 -13.97 -25.00
C GLU A 96 25.91 -15.20 -25.56
N ASN A 97 24.59 -15.34 -25.32
CA ASN A 97 23.83 -16.46 -25.86
C ASN A 97 23.67 -16.30 -27.38
N LEU A 98 24.32 -17.15 -28.19
CA LEU A 98 24.26 -17.06 -29.66
C LEU A 98 23.05 -17.78 -30.29
N ILE A 99 22.28 -18.53 -29.49
CA ILE A 99 21.08 -19.24 -29.95
C ILE A 99 19.86 -18.35 -29.71
N ILE A 100 19.20 -17.94 -30.79
CA ILE A 100 18.12 -16.94 -30.75
C ILE A 100 16.91 -17.45 -29.96
N SER A 101 16.53 -18.72 -30.14
CA SER A 101 15.40 -19.31 -29.40
C SER A 101 15.63 -19.30 -27.88
N GLU A 102 16.82 -19.71 -27.42
CA GLU A 102 17.17 -19.71 -25.99
C GLU A 102 17.26 -18.29 -25.44
N ARG A 103 17.78 -17.35 -26.22
CA ARG A 103 17.88 -15.94 -25.83
C ARG A 103 16.48 -15.31 -25.64
N LEU A 104 15.53 -15.64 -26.51
CA LEU A 104 14.12 -15.23 -26.36
C LEU A 104 13.50 -15.82 -25.10
N GLU A 105 13.74 -17.10 -24.79
CA GLU A 105 13.25 -17.73 -23.57
C GLU A 105 13.80 -17.06 -22.31
N GLN A 106 15.11 -16.78 -22.30
CA GLN A 106 15.76 -16.07 -21.20
C GLN A 106 15.17 -14.66 -21.03
N ALA A 107 15.06 -13.89 -22.12
CA ALA A 107 14.47 -12.55 -22.09
C ALA A 107 13.02 -12.57 -21.58
N TYR A 108 12.23 -13.55 -22.01
CA TYR A 108 10.86 -13.74 -21.56
C TYR A 108 10.79 -14.08 -20.06
N SER A 109 11.64 -14.99 -19.58
CA SER A 109 11.74 -15.37 -18.16
C SER A 109 12.09 -14.17 -17.26
N HIS A 110 13.07 -13.36 -17.69
CA HIS A 110 13.42 -12.12 -16.99
C HIS A 110 12.25 -11.14 -16.95
N MET A 111 11.57 -10.95 -18.08
CA MET A 111 10.40 -10.08 -18.15
C MET A 111 9.27 -10.55 -17.23
N GLN A 112 8.96 -11.85 -17.20
CA GLN A 112 7.95 -12.40 -16.28
C GLN A 112 8.33 -12.15 -14.81
N SER A 113 9.61 -12.34 -14.48
CA SER A 113 10.11 -12.12 -13.13
C SER A 113 9.94 -10.65 -12.71
N GLU A 114 10.29 -9.70 -13.58
CA GLU A 114 10.08 -8.27 -13.31
C GLU A 114 8.60 -7.91 -13.19
N VAL A 115 7.73 -8.42 -14.08
CA VAL A 115 6.29 -8.18 -14.00
C VAL A 115 5.74 -8.66 -12.66
N SER A 116 6.17 -9.84 -12.19
CA SER A 116 5.76 -10.39 -10.90
C SER A 116 6.15 -9.46 -9.74
N VAL A 117 7.41 -9.00 -9.71
CA VAL A 117 7.90 -8.05 -8.69
C VAL A 117 7.10 -6.76 -8.71
N LEU A 118 6.94 -6.13 -9.87
CA LEU A 118 6.20 -4.88 -10.02
C LEU A 118 4.72 -5.00 -9.61
N GLN A 119 4.09 -6.16 -9.87
CA GLN A 119 2.72 -6.41 -9.42
C GLN A 119 2.62 -6.49 -7.90
N VAL A 120 3.58 -7.13 -7.23
CA VAL A 120 3.63 -7.20 -5.77
C VAL A 120 3.82 -5.80 -5.18
N GLU A 121 4.77 -5.02 -5.71
CA GLU A 121 4.98 -3.63 -5.29
C GLU A 121 3.72 -2.77 -5.44
N LYS A 122 3.03 -2.89 -6.59
CA LYS A 122 1.77 -2.19 -6.84
C LYS A 122 0.69 -2.57 -5.83
N LYS A 123 0.57 -3.85 -5.47
CA LYS A 123 -0.39 -4.34 -4.46
C LYS A 123 -0.06 -3.75 -3.09
N ILE A 124 1.21 -3.74 -2.69
CA ILE A 124 1.67 -3.17 -1.42
C ILE A 124 1.35 -1.66 -1.38
N LYS A 125 1.74 -0.91 -2.42
CA LYS A 125 1.48 0.53 -2.51
C LYS A 125 -0.01 0.86 -2.43
N THR A 126 -0.86 0.07 -3.09
CA THR A 126 -2.31 0.24 -3.05
C THR A 126 -2.88 0.00 -1.65
N ARG A 127 -2.40 -1.06 -0.96
CA ARG A 127 -2.82 -1.38 0.40
C ARG A 127 -2.39 -0.32 1.41
N VAL A 128 -1.16 0.19 1.30
CA VAL A 128 -0.68 1.28 2.16
C VAL A 128 -1.50 2.54 1.93
N LYS A 129 -1.78 2.89 0.66
CA LYS A 129 -2.60 4.07 0.32
C LYS A 129 -4.01 3.98 0.90
N SER A 130 -4.69 2.83 0.76
CA SER A 130 -6.05 2.67 1.30
C SER A 130 -6.09 2.69 2.83
N GLN A 131 -5.05 2.14 3.48
CA GLN A 131 -4.91 2.23 4.93
C GLN A 131 -4.73 3.69 5.39
N MET A 132 -3.88 4.46 4.71
CA MET A 132 -3.69 5.89 5.01
C MET A 132 -4.96 6.71 4.80
N GLU A 133 -5.67 6.51 3.68
CA GLU A 133 -6.93 7.20 3.40
C GLU A 133 -8.00 6.89 4.47
N ARG A 134 -8.04 5.65 4.96
CA ARG A 134 -8.92 5.25 6.07
C ARG A 134 -8.54 5.96 7.37
N THR A 135 -7.27 5.94 7.75
CA THR A 135 -6.79 6.61 8.98
C THR A 135 -7.04 8.12 8.92
N GLN A 136 -6.82 8.76 7.76
CA GLN A 136 -7.09 10.18 7.58
C GLN A 136 -8.59 10.48 7.68
N ARG A 137 -9.44 9.63 7.09
CA ARG A 137 -10.90 9.76 7.20
C ARG A 137 -11.38 9.58 8.65
N GLU A 138 -10.88 8.58 9.36
CA GLU A 138 -11.21 8.35 10.78
C GLU A 138 -10.75 9.53 11.65
N TYR A 139 -9.55 10.06 11.43
CA TYR A 139 -9.05 11.25 12.10
C TYR A 139 -9.96 12.47 11.86
N TYR A 140 -10.31 12.73 10.59
CA TYR A 140 -11.15 13.86 10.20
C TYR A 140 -12.57 13.76 10.79
N LEU A 141 -13.17 12.56 10.78
CA LEU A 141 -14.49 12.32 11.37
C LEU A 141 -14.47 12.51 12.90
N ASN A 142 -13.41 12.06 13.57
CA ASN A 142 -13.27 12.25 15.02
C ASN A 142 -13.12 13.73 15.41
N GLU A 143 -12.36 14.52 14.64
CA GLU A 143 -12.26 15.96 14.87
C GLU A 143 -13.59 16.67 14.62
N GLN A 144 -14.34 16.30 13.58
CA GLN A 144 -15.69 16.82 13.36
C GLN A 144 -16.63 16.47 14.52
N MET A 145 -16.60 15.24 15.02
CA MET A 145 -17.42 14.82 16.16
C MET A 145 -17.11 15.65 17.42
N LYS A 146 -15.83 15.91 17.70
CA LYS A 146 -15.45 16.78 18.83
C LYS A 146 -15.92 18.22 18.65
N ALA A 147 -15.82 18.76 17.42
CA ALA A 147 -16.29 20.11 17.13
C ALA A 147 -17.82 20.20 17.30
N ILE A 148 -18.57 19.22 16.79
CA ILE A 148 -20.03 19.12 16.95
C ILE A 148 -20.41 19.01 18.43
N GLN A 149 -19.73 18.17 19.22
CA GLN A 149 -19.95 18.07 20.68
C GLN A 149 -19.70 19.39 21.41
N LYS A 150 -18.73 20.18 20.95
CA LYS A 150 -18.42 21.50 21.50
C LYS A 150 -19.47 22.55 21.10
N GLU A 151 -20.00 22.50 19.88
CA GLU A 151 -21.06 23.41 19.40
C GLU A 151 -22.44 23.07 19.96
N LEU A 152 -22.76 21.79 20.16
CA LEU A 152 -24.01 21.34 20.78
C LEU A 152 -24.07 21.63 22.29
N GLY A 153 -23.00 22.15 22.91
CA GLY A 153 -22.97 22.54 24.32
C GLY A 153 -22.85 21.38 25.32
N ASP A 154 -22.87 20.12 24.85
CA ASP A 154 -23.00 18.93 25.69
C ASP A 154 -21.66 18.42 26.27
N GLY A 155 -20.58 19.19 26.07
CA GLY A 155 -19.26 18.94 26.66
C GLY A 155 -19.15 19.30 28.15
N GLU A 156 -20.12 20.05 28.70
CA GLU A 156 -20.16 20.41 30.12
C GLU A 156 -21.34 19.79 30.88
N ASP A 157 -22.46 19.45 30.23
CA ASP A 157 -23.67 19.00 30.94
C ASP A 157 -23.53 17.61 31.57
N GLY A 158 -22.91 16.62 30.91
CA GLY A 158 -22.73 15.28 31.49
C GLY A 158 -21.76 15.22 32.68
N GLN A 159 -20.76 16.12 32.73
CA GLN A 159 -19.85 16.23 33.89
C GLN A 159 -20.45 17.12 35.00
N ASN A 160 -21.17 18.18 34.64
CA ASN A 160 -21.89 19.01 35.61
C ASN A 160 -23.03 18.23 36.28
N GLU A 161 -23.80 17.43 35.55
CA GLU A 161 -24.91 16.63 36.10
C GLU A 161 -24.41 15.64 37.17
N ILE A 162 -23.29 14.96 36.91
CA ILE A 162 -22.67 14.05 37.88
C ILE A 162 -22.14 14.81 39.10
N ALA A 163 -21.52 15.98 38.89
CA ALA A 163 -21.05 16.83 39.98
C ALA A 163 -22.20 17.38 40.84
N GLU A 164 -23.33 17.73 40.21
CA GLU A 164 -24.56 18.17 40.88
C GLU A 164 -25.19 17.03 41.71
N LEU A 165 -25.24 15.81 41.17
CA LEU A 165 -25.72 14.64 41.91
C LEU A 165 -24.84 14.34 43.12
N GLU A 166 -23.51 14.44 42.99
CA GLU A 166 -22.58 14.29 44.12
C GLU A 166 -22.77 15.39 45.17
N ALA A 167 -23.04 16.63 44.76
CA ALA A 167 -23.32 17.73 45.67
C ALA A 167 -24.66 17.53 46.41
N LYS A 168 -25.72 17.05 45.73
CA LYS A 168 -27.02 16.73 46.33
C LYS A 168 -26.94 15.59 47.34
N VAL A 169 -26.19 14.51 47.03
CA VAL A 169 -25.96 13.41 47.97
C VAL A 169 -25.24 13.87 49.25
N LYS A 170 -24.36 14.88 49.15
CA LYS A 170 -23.65 15.46 50.30
C LYS A 170 -24.50 16.44 51.11
N SER A 171 -25.44 17.15 50.48
CA SER A 171 -26.26 18.17 51.15
C SER A 171 -27.48 17.59 51.86
N ILE A 172 -28.03 16.47 51.39
CA ILE A 172 -29.17 15.80 52.00
C ILE A 172 -28.72 14.89 53.15
N LYS A 173 -29.45 14.93 54.28
CA LYS A 173 -29.23 14.01 55.40
C LYS A 173 -29.81 12.63 55.09
N LEU A 174 -29.05 11.83 54.36
CA LEU A 174 -29.36 10.43 54.08
C LEU A 174 -28.93 9.52 55.25
N SER A 175 -29.61 8.37 55.41
CA SER A 175 -29.12 7.30 56.27
C SER A 175 -27.81 6.73 55.71
N LYS A 176 -26.99 6.10 56.57
CA LYS A 176 -25.67 5.57 56.18
C LYS A 176 -25.77 4.57 55.01
N GLU A 177 -26.79 3.73 55.04
CA GLU A 177 -27.06 2.73 53.99
C GLU A 177 -27.52 3.36 52.67
N ALA A 178 -28.37 4.40 52.72
CA ALA A 178 -28.84 5.11 51.53
C ALA A 178 -27.71 5.90 50.85
N LYS A 179 -26.80 6.48 51.63
CA LYS A 179 -25.65 7.21 51.11
C LYS A 179 -24.65 6.30 50.39
N GLU A 180 -24.31 5.14 50.98
CA GLU A 180 -23.41 4.16 50.35
C GLU A 180 -23.98 3.62 49.02
N LYS A 181 -25.30 3.38 48.95
CA LYS A 181 -25.97 2.98 47.69
C LYS A 181 -25.94 4.08 46.63
N ALA A 182 -26.20 5.34 47.01
CA ALA A 182 -26.16 6.47 46.09
C ALA A 182 -24.75 6.69 45.50
N GLU A 183 -23.71 6.61 46.33
CA GLU A 183 -22.31 6.75 45.89
C GLU A 183 -21.89 5.61 44.94
N ALA A 184 -22.35 4.38 45.19
CA ALA A 184 -22.09 3.23 44.32
C ALA A 184 -22.74 3.37 42.94
N GLU A 185 -23.98 3.85 42.89
CA GLU A 185 -24.70 4.08 41.62
C GLU A 185 -24.15 5.28 40.84
N ILE A 186 -23.74 6.36 41.50
CA ILE A 186 -23.02 7.48 40.85
C ILE A 186 -21.71 7.00 40.23
N LYS A 187 -20.97 6.13 40.92
CA LYS A 187 -19.71 5.56 40.39
C LYS A 187 -19.95 4.71 39.14
N LYS A 188 -21.07 3.96 39.08
CA LYS A 188 -21.47 3.24 37.87
C LYS A 188 -21.83 4.21 36.74
N LEU A 189 -22.61 5.25 37.05
CA LEU A 189 -23.03 6.27 36.08
C LEU A 189 -21.84 6.96 35.40
N LYS A 190 -20.76 7.25 36.14
CA LYS A 190 -19.50 7.81 35.60
C LYS A 190 -18.81 6.94 34.55
N SER A 191 -19.02 5.63 34.59
CA SER A 191 -18.41 4.66 33.67
C SER A 191 -19.28 4.33 32.46
N MET A 192 -20.52 4.82 32.43
CA MET A 192 -21.49 4.58 31.37
C MET A 192 -21.53 5.75 30.40
N SER A 193 -21.93 5.48 29.16
CA SER A 193 -22.27 6.56 28.22
C SER A 193 -23.51 7.30 28.71
N PRO A 194 -23.51 8.65 28.80
CA PRO A 194 -24.66 9.46 29.23
C PRO A 194 -25.94 9.22 28.42
N MET A 195 -25.81 8.69 27.19
CA MET A 195 -26.93 8.42 26.28
C MET A 195 -27.42 6.96 26.34
N SER A 196 -26.84 6.13 27.21
CA SER A 196 -27.25 4.73 27.39
C SER A 196 -28.63 4.63 28.05
N ALA A 197 -29.47 3.70 27.60
CA ALA A 197 -30.72 3.35 28.27
C ALA A 197 -30.49 2.93 29.74
N GLU A 198 -29.35 2.30 30.04
CA GLU A 198 -28.96 1.93 31.41
C GLU A 198 -28.64 3.16 32.26
N ALA A 199 -28.00 4.18 31.67
CA ALA A 199 -27.69 5.44 32.36
C ALA A 199 -28.96 6.22 32.73
N THR A 200 -30.01 6.14 31.90
CA THR A 200 -31.32 6.73 32.21
C THR A 200 -32.01 6.05 33.39
N VAL A 201 -31.91 4.72 33.49
CA VAL A 201 -32.49 3.96 34.62
C VAL A 201 -31.79 4.29 35.93
N VAL A 202 -30.45 4.36 35.92
CA VAL A 202 -29.65 4.71 37.10
C VAL A 202 -29.92 6.16 37.53
N ARG A 203 -30.07 7.10 36.59
CA ARG A 203 -30.46 8.48 36.89
C ARG A 203 -31.82 8.58 37.55
N ASN A 204 -32.84 7.94 36.96
CA ASN A 204 -34.17 7.93 37.56
C ASN A 204 -34.15 7.35 38.98
N TYR A 205 -33.35 6.30 39.23
CA TYR A 205 -33.20 5.75 40.57
C TYR A 205 -32.55 6.73 41.55
N LEU A 206 -31.48 7.42 41.14
CA LEU A 206 -30.80 8.44 41.94
C LEU A 206 -31.72 9.64 42.22
N ASP A 207 -32.49 10.09 41.23
CA ASP A 207 -33.45 11.18 41.39
C ASP A 207 -34.59 10.80 42.34
N TRP A 208 -35.13 9.57 42.25
CA TRP A 208 -36.10 9.07 43.21
C TRP A 208 -35.53 9.02 44.64
N LEU A 209 -34.29 8.57 44.79
CA LEU A 209 -33.63 8.49 46.09
C LEU A 209 -33.35 9.86 46.70
N LEU A 210 -33.11 10.89 45.87
CA LEU A 210 -32.82 12.26 46.28
C LEU A 210 -34.07 13.15 46.42
N CYS A 211 -35.19 12.83 45.75
CA CYS A 211 -36.46 13.55 45.85
C CYS A 211 -37.34 13.15 47.03
N LEU A 212 -37.01 12.09 47.77
CA LEU A 212 -37.78 11.66 48.93
C LEU A 212 -37.59 12.67 50.09
N PRO A 213 -38.66 13.30 50.61
CA PRO A 213 -38.56 14.19 51.77
C PRO A 213 -38.06 13.39 52.98
N GLY A 214 -37.03 13.92 53.65
CA GLY A 214 -36.27 13.25 54.70
C GLY A 214 -37.01 12.93 56.01
N GLU A 215 -38.34 12.85 56.01
CA GLU A 215 -39.17 12.64 57.20
C GLU A 215 -39.73 11.21 57.36
N LEU A 216 -39.32 10.23 56.54
CA LEU A 216 -39.87 8.85 56.65
C LEU A 216 -38.87 7.78 57.11
N ASN A 217 -37.82 8.15 57.85
CA ASN A 217 -36.95 7.17 58.53
C ASN A 217 -36.73 7.55 60.00
N GLN A 218 -37.81 7.60 60.78
CA GLN A 218 -37.77 7.31 62.21
C GLN A 218 -38.60 6.06 62.46
N GLY A 219 -37.93 4.92 62.42
CA GLY A 219 -38.38 3.63 62.91
C GLY A 219 -37.21 3.00 63.64
#